data_AF-A0A969M436-F1
#
_entry.id   AF-A0A969M436-F1
#
_cell.length_a   1.000
_cell.length_b   1.000
_cell.length_c   1.000
_cell.angle_alpha   90.00
_cell.angle_beta   90.00
_cell.angle_gamma   90.00
#
_symmetry.space_group_name_H-M   'P 1'
#
loop_
_entity.id
_entity.type
_entity.pdbx_description
1 polymer ?
#
loop_
_entity_poly.entity_id
_entity_poly.type
_entity_poly.pdbx_seq_one_letter_code
_entity_poly.pdbx_strand_id
1 'polypeptide(L)'
;MNDSHPQSAAARKASRHFRKEMSERDGLAAWVEYRADQAAVLEKTARLRELRLAQEASLPKAAPKAARAKSKSVSRALSSR
;
A
#
# COMPACT_ATOMS: atom_id res chain seq x y z
N MET A 1 -14.58 -45.19 5.07
CA MET A 1 -13.32 -44.56 5.51
C MET A 1 -13.63 -43.14 5.93
N ASN A 2 -13.76 -42.89 7.23
CA ASN A 2 -13.78 -41.54 7.82
C ASN A 2 -13.33 -41.69 9.27
N ASP A 3 -12.04 -41.91 9.45
CA ASP A 3 -11.42 -42.14 10.75
C ASP A 3 -11.15 -40.81 11.46
N SER A 4 -12.23 -40.07 11.76
CA SER A 4 -12.16 -38.90 12.62
C SER A 4 -12.10 -39.35 14.08
N HIS A 5 -10.93 -39.76 14.54
CA HIS A 5 -10.71 -39.95 15.97
C HIS A 5 -10.84 -38.59 16.69
N PRO A 6 -11.66 -38.47 17.74
CA PRO A 6 -11.74 -37.23 18.50
C PRO A 6 -10.36 -36.94 19.11
N GLN A 7 -9.65 -35.95 18.56
CA GLN A 7 -8.37 -35.50 19.10
C GLN A 7 -8.54 -35.08 20.56
N SER A 8 -7.61 -35.49 21.42
CA SER A 8 -7.60 -35.05 22.81
C SER A 8 -7.51 -33.52 22.93
N ALA A 9 -7.97 -32.96 24.05
CA ALA A 9 -7.87 -31.52 24.28
C ALA A 9 -6.41 -31.01 24.23
N ALA A 10 -5.45 -31.84 24.62
CA ALA A 10 -4.02 -31.55 24.51
C ALA A 10 -3.55 -31.47 23.05
N ALA A 11 -3.96 -32.42 22.21
CA ALA A 11 -3.63 -32.40 20.78
C ALA A 11 -4.16 -31.14 20.08
N ARG A 12 -5.40 -30.74 20.38
CA ARG A 12 -5.97 -29.50 19.83
C ARG A 12 -5.21 -28.24 20.25
N LYS A 13 -4.76 -28.17 21.52
CA LYS A 13 -3.93 -27.06 22.00
C LYS A 13 -2.58 -27.02 21.28
N ALA A 14 -1.90 -28.16 21.16
CA ALA A 14 -0.63 -28.26 20.45
C ALA A 14 -0.75 -27.81 18.99
N SER A 15 -1.79 -28.27 18.27
CA SER A 15 -2.03 -27.83 16.89
C SER A 15 -2.31 -26.33 16.77
N ARG A 16 -2.99 -25.71 17.75
CA ARG A 16 -3.20 -24.26 17.77
C ARG A 16 -1.90 -23.49 17.98
N HIS A 17 -1.04 -23.94 18.89
CA HIS A 17 0.27 -23.32 19.11
C HIS A 17 1.14 -23.41 17.85
N PHE A 18 1.23 -24.59 17.23
CA PHE A 18 1.99 -24.75 16.00
C PHE A 18 1.50 -23.84 14.87
N ARG A 19 0.17 -23.77 14.65
CA ARG A 19 -0.39 -22.86 13.64
C ARG A 19 -0.09 -21.40 13.95
N LYS A 20 -0.16 -21.00 15.23
CA LYS A 20 0.17 -19.64 15.66
C LYS A 20 1.63 -19.30 15.35
N GLU A 21 2.56 -20.16 15.71
CA GLU A 21 3.98 -19.97 15.42
C GLU A 21 4.27 -19.90 13.91
N MET A 22 3.61 -20.74 13.11
CA MET A 22 3.72 -20.69 11.65
C MET A 22 3.20 -19.35 11.10
N SER A 23 2.00 -18.92 11.52
CA SER A 23 1.44 -17.63 11.08
C SER A 23 2.28 -16.43 11.55
N GLU A 24 2.92 -16.51 12.71
CA GLU A 24 3.84 -15.46 13.19
C GLU A 24 5.10 -15.40 12.31
N ARG A 25 5.68 -16.55 11.94
CA ARG A 25 6.83 -16.62 11.01
C ARG A 25 6.48 -16.06 9.63
N ASP A 26 5.35 -16.48 9.08
CA ASP A 26 4.87 -16.00 7.78
C ASP A 26 4.59 -14.49 7.82
N GLY A 27 4.00 -14.01 8.92
CA GLY A 27 3.77 -12.58 9.14
C GLY A 27 5.07 -11.77 9.21
N LEU A 28 6.10 -12.28 9.89
CA LEU A 28 7.42 -11.64 9.95
C LEU A 28 8.08 -11.57 8.57
N ALA A 29 8.02 -12.64 7.78
CA ALA A 29 8.56 -12.65 6.42
C ALA A 29 7.88 -11.60 5.53
N ALA A 30 6.54 -11.54 5.55
CA ALA A 30 5.79 -10.54 4.80
C ALA A 30 6.13 -9.10 5.23
N TRP A 31 6.37 -8.87 6.53
CA TRP A 31 6.80 -7.56 7.02
C TRP A 31 8.19 -7.15 6.55
N VAL A 32 9.11 -8.10 6.39
CA VAL A 32 10.45 -7.84 5.86
C VAL A 32 10.38 -7.42 4.40
N GLU A 33 9.63 -8.16 3.58
CA GLU A 33 9.43 -7.83 2.16
C GLU A 33 8.78 -6.45 2.00
N TYR A 34 7.71 -6.18 2.74
CA TYR A 34 7.04 -4.88 2.74
C TYR A 34 8.01 -3.73 3.07
N ARG A 35 8.86 -3.90 4.08
CA ARG A 35 9.84 -2.88 4.46
C ARG A 35 10.90 -2.65 3.39
N ALA A 36 11.35 -3.71 2.73
CA ALA A 36 12.30 -3.60 1.62
C ALA A 36 11.69 -2.80 0.45
N ASP A 37 10.44 -3.07 0.10
CA ASP A 37 9.71 -2.34 -0.94
C ASP A 37 9.51 -0.88 -0.57
N GLN A 38 9.14 -0.59 0.68
CA GLN A 38 9.01 0.78 1.18
C GLN A 38 10.33 1.55 1.07
N ALA A 39 11.45 0.93 1.45
CA ALA A 39 12.77 1.55 1.34
C ALA A 39 13.11 1.89 -0.12
N ALA A 40 12.87 0.96 -1.06
CA ALA A 40 13.12 1.18 -2.48
C ALA A 40 12.26 2.30 -3.07
N VAL A 41 10.99 2.41 -2.65
CA VAL A 41 10.12 3.52 -3.05
C VAL A 41 10.62 4.84 -2.50
N LEU A 42 10.97 4.89 -1.20
CA LEU A 42 11.48 6.11 -0.57
C LEU A 42 12.76 6.61 -1.26
N GLU A 43 13.70 5.73 -1.55
CA GLU A 43 14.94 6.08 -2.27
C GLU A 43 14.65 6.65 -3.66
N LYS A 44 13.81 5.98 -4.46
CA LYS A 44 13.40 6.47 -5.78
C LYS A 44 12.73 7.83 -5.70
N THR A 45 11.84 8.03 -4.72
CA THR A 45 11.16 9.32 -4.55
C THR A 45 12.10 10.42 -4.09
N ALA A 46 13.07 10.12 -3.23
CA ALA A 46 14.10 11.07 -2.82
C ALA A 46 14.93 11.53 -4.03
N ARG A 47 15.40 10.60 -4.86
CA ARG A 47 16.12 10.90 -6.10
C ARG A 47 15.30 11.78 -7.05
N LEU A 48 14.02 11.46 -7.25
CA LEU A 48 13.14 12.26 -8.11
C LEU A 48 12.91 13.67 -7.55
N ARG A 49 12.80 13.81 -6.22
CA ARG A 49 12.69 15.12 -5.56
C ARG A 49 13.95 15.95 -5.75
N GLU A 50 15.12 15.36 -5.58
CA GLU A 50 16.40 16.05 -5.83
C GLU A 50 16.52 16.51 -7.28
N LEU A 51 16.20 15.65 -8.24
CA LEU A 51 16.18 16.01 -9.67
C LEU A 51 15.21 17.16 -9.95
N ARG A 52 14.01 17.11 -9.36
CA ARG A 52 13.03 18.19 -9.51
C ARG A 52 13.51 19.50 -8.91
N LEU A 53 14.10 19.46 -7.71
CA LEU A 53 14.66 20.64 -7.07
C LEU A 53 15.81 21.24 -7.90
N ALA A 54 16.68 20.41 -8.47
CA ALA A 54 17.74 20.87 -9.36
C ALA A 54 17.20 21.49 -10.67
N GLN A 55 16.15 20.92 -11.23
CA GLN A 55 15.46 21.49 -12.39
C GLN A 55 14.80 22.84 -12.03
N GLU A 56 14.06 22.90 -10.93
CA GLU A 56 13.41 24.14 -10.48
C GLU A 56 14.43 25.25 -10.13
N ALA A 57 15.62 24.89 -9.62
CA ALA A 57 16.70 25.84 -9.37
C ALA A 57 17.36 26.38 -10.66
N SER A 58 17.37 25.59 -11.73
CA SER A 58 17.94 25.97 -13.03
C SER A 58 16.95 26.65 -13.98
N LEU A 59 15.65 26.48 -13.76
CA LEU A 59 14.59 27.14 -14.53
C LEU A 59 14.30 28.53 -13.93
N PRO A 60 14.23 29.61 -14.76
CA PRO A 60 13.74 30.89 -14.28
C PRO A 60 12.30 30.72 -13.80
N LYS A 61 12.00 31.23 -12.59
CA LYS A 61 10.69 31.10 -11.94
C LYS A 61 9.59 31.64 -12.87
N ALA A 62 8.87 30.73 -13.52
CA ALA A 62 7.79 31.10 -14.42
C ALA A 62 6.73 31.88 -13.62
N ALA A 63 6.41 33.09 -14.09
CA ALA A 63 5.41 33.95 -13.47
C ALA A 63 4.09 33.18 -13.28
N PRO A 64 3.39 33.35 -12.15
CA PRO A 64 2.17 32.61 -11.86
C PRO A 64 1.15 32.85 -12.97
N LYS A 65 0.83 31.81 -13.75
CA LYS A 65 -0.24 31.88 -14.75
C LYS A 65 -1.56 32.06 -14.01
N ALA A 66 -2.15 33.24 -14.15
CA ALA A 66 -3.44 33.58 -13.57
C ALA A 66 -4.47 32.47 -13.86
N ALA A 67 -5.04 31.92 -12.78
CA ALA A 67 -6.02 30.85 -12.87
C ALA A 67 -7.25 31.35 -13.63
N ARG A 68 -7.50 30.80 -14.83
CA ARG A 68 -8.79 30.99 -15.49
C ARG A 68 -9.83 30.14 -14.75
N ALA A 69 -10.78 30.83 -14.11
CA ALA A 69 -11.92 30.22 -13.46
C ALA A 69 -12.70 29.35 -14.47
N LYS A 70 -12.72 28.03 -14.26
CA LYS A 70 -13.59 27.13 -15.02
C LYS A 70 -15.01 27.26 -14.47
N SER A 71 -15.91 27.85 -15.25
CA SER A 71 -17.35 27.81 -14.98
C SER A 71 -17.82 26.36 -15.04
N LYS A 72 -18.47 25.89 -13.98
CA LYS A 72 -19.12 24.57 -13.94
C LYS A 72 -20.51 24.71 -14.56
N SER A 73 -20.70 24.27 -15.80
CA SER A 73 -22.03 23.89 -16.29
C SER A 73 -22.25 22.42 -15.94
N VAL A 74 -22.93 22.15 -14.82
CA VAL A 74 -23.41 20.81 -14.49
C VAL A 74 -24.75 20.62 -15.20
N SER A 75 -24.71 20.05 -16.41
CA SER A 75 -25.91 19.53 -17.06
C SER A 75 -26.22 18.17 -16.44
N ARG A 76 -27.13 18.15 -15.45
CA ARG A 76 -27.68 16.92 -14.88
C ARG A 76 -28.59 16.28 -15.92
N ALA A 77 -28.05 15.34 -16.70
CA ALA A 77 -28.85 14.52 -17.59
C ALA A 77 -29.79 13.63 -16.76
N LEU A 78 -31.07 13.99 -16.77
CA LEU A 78 -32.16 13.11 -16.38
C LEU A 78 -32.24 11.99 -17.41
N SER A 79 -31.92 10.76 -17.01
CA SER A 79 -32.29 9.57 -17.77
C SER A 79 -33.30 8.77 -16.96
N SER A 80 -34.48 8.68 -17.57
CA SER A 80 -35.72 8.04 -17.19
C SER A 80 -35.59 6.56 -16.81
N ARG A 81 -36.39 6.14 -15.83
CA ARG A 81 -36.87 4.76 -15.66
C ARG A 81 -38.30 4.66 -16.18
#